data_AF-A0A2Z6MV02-F1
#
_entry.id   AF-A0A2Z6MV02-F1
#
_cell.length_a   1.000
_cell.length_b   1.000
_cell.length_c   1.000
_cell.angle_alpha   90.00
_cell.angle_beta   90.00
_cell.angle_gamma   90.00
#
_symmetry.space_group_name_H-M   'P 1'
#
loop_
_entity.id
_entity.type
_entity.pdbx_description
1 polymer ?
#
loop_
_entity_poly.entity_id
_entity_poly.type
_entity_poly.pdbx_seq_one_letter_code
_entity_poly.pdbx_strand_id
1 'polypeptide(L)'
;MWPYLDKAICTTAENIAKPIIAEQIPNYKIDAVEFEALTLGSLPPTFQGMKVYMTEEKELIMEPSIKWAANPNVIIAVKAFGLKATVQVVDLQVFLIPRITLKPLVPSFPCFANIYVSLMEKPHVDFGLKLVGADLMSLPGLYRFVQETIKDQVANMYLWPKTLEVQIIDPTK
;
A
#
# COMPACT_ATOMS: atom_id res chain seq x y z
N MET A 1 -1.03 -15.47 11.15
CA MET A 1 -1.90 -14.59 10.33
C MET A 1 -1.12 -13.91 9.21
N TRP A 2 0.05 -13.33 9.48
CA TRP A 2 0.83 -12.55 8.52
C TRP A 2 1.02 -13.17 7.11
N PRO A 3 1.38 -14.46 6.93
CA PRO A 3 1.57 -15.02 5.58
C PRO A 3 0.31 -14.95 4.69
N TYR A 4 -0.88 -15.01 5.30
CA TYR A 4 -2.14 -14.86 4.57
C TYR A 4 -2.41 -13.40 4.19
N LEU A 5 -2.06 -12.47 5.08
CA LEU A 5 -2.17 -11.03 4.82
C LEU A 5 -1.19 -10.60 3.73
N ASP A 6 0.06 -11.06 3.79
CA ASP A 6 1.05 -10.83 2.73
C ASP A 6 0.50 -11.23 1.36
N LYS A 7 0.03 -12.47 1.24
CA LYS A 7 -0.57 -12.97 -0.01
C LYS A 7 -1.77 -12.13 -0.47
N ALA A 8 -2.68 -11.77 0.43
CA ALA A 8 -3.87 -10.99 0.10
C ALA A 8 -3.52 -9.56 -0.34
N ILE A 9 -2.58 -8.91 0.37
CA ILE A 9 -2.11 -7.56 0.07
C ILE A 9 -1.37 -7.55 -1.27
N CYS A 10 -0.46 -8.49 -1.50
CA CYS A 10 0.26 -8.62 -2.76
C CYS A 10 -0.70 -8.85 -3.94
N THR A 11 -1.67 -9.76 -3.81
CA THR A 11 -2.68 -9.99 -4.85
C THR A 11 -3.49 -8.73 -5.15
N THR A 12 -3.89 -8.01 -4.11
CA THR A 12 -4.65 -6.76 -4.25
C THR A 12 -3.81 -5.68 -4.92
N ALA A 13 -2.55 -5.50 -4.49
CA ALA A 13 -1.62 -4.54 -5.06
C ALA A 13 -1.34 -4.83 -6.54
N GLU A 14 -1.15 -6.10 -6.90
CA GLU A 14 -0.94 -6.52 -8.28
C GLU A 14 -2.17 -6.21 -9.16
N ASN A 15 -3.38 -6.49 -8.66
CA ASN A 15 -4.63 -6.20 -9.38
C ASN A 15 -4.88 -4.70 -9.57
N ILE A 16 -4.47 -3.87 -8.61
CA ILE A 16 -4.55 -2.41 -8.72
C ILE A 16 -3.47 -1.88 -9.67
N ALA A 17 -2.26 -2.42 -9.60
CA ALA A 17 -1.13 -1.94 -10.40
C ALA A 17 -1.25 -2.29 -11.88
N LYS A 18 -1.75 -3.49 -12.23
CA LYS A 18 -1.93 -3.94 -13.61
C LYS A 18 -2.60 -2.92 -14.54
N PRO A 19 -3.80 -2.38 -14.25
CA PRO A 19 -4.45 -1.40 -15.11
C PRO A 19 -3.68 -0.08 -15.19
N ILE A 20 -3.09 0.38 -14.08
CA ILE A 20 -2.28 1.61 -14.04
C ILE A 20 -1.06 1.47 -14.94
N ILE A 21 -0.36 0.34 -14.85
CA ILE A 21 0.81 0.06 -15.68
C ILE A 21 0.40 -0.04 -17.16
N ALA A 22 -0.69 -0.74 -17.47
CA ALA A 22 -1.19 -0.89 -18.83
C ALA A 22 -1.50 0.47 -19.50
N GLU A 23 -2.01 1.43 -18.75
CA GLU A 23 -2.26 2.79 -19.24
C GLU A 23 -0.96 3.57 -19.53
N GLN A 24 0.11 3.31 -18.77
CA GLN A 24 1.39 4.00 -18.93
C GLN A 24 2.31 3.36 -19.97
N ILE A 25 2.16 2.06 -20.27
CA ILE A 25 2.97 1.32 -21.25
C ILE A 25 3.12 2.06 -22.60
N PRO A 26 2.04 2.55 -23.25
CA PRO A 26 2.13 3.26 -24.53
C PRO A 26 2.94 4.57 -24.47
N ASN A 27 2.91 5.27 -23.32
CA ASN A 27 3.56 6.57 -23.14
C ASN A 27 5.09 6.44 -23.12
N TYR A 28 5.62 5.28 -22.70
CA TYR A 28 7.04 5.07 -22.46
C TYR A 28 7.70 4.08 -23.45
N LYS A 29 6.98 3.64 -24.50
CA LYS A 29 7.47 2.63 -25.47
C LYS A 29 7.96 1.33 -24.78
N ILE A 30 7.28 0.93 -23.73
CA ILE A 30 7.53 -0.33 -23.03
C ILE A 30 6.73 -1.43 -23.75
N ASP A 31 7.28 -2.63 -23.88
CA ASP A 31 6.58 -3.77 -24.48
C ASP A 31 5.73 -4.49 -23.44
N ALA A 32 6.30 -4.73 -22.25
CA ALA A 32 5.59 -5.38 -21.13
C ALA A 32 6.24 -5.05 -19.77
N VAL A 33 5.43 -5.13 -18.72
CA VAL A 33 5.87 -5.09 -17.33
C VAL A 33 5.27 -6.28 -16.60
N GLU A 34 6.11 -7.09 -15.96
CA GLU A 34 5.72 -8.34 -15.32
C GLU A 34 6.25 -8.40 -13.89
N PHE A 35 5.42 -8.85 -12.95
CA PHE A 35 5.86 -9.18 -11.59
C PHE A 35 6.43 -10.60 -11.59
N GLU A 36 7.74 -10.73 -11.41
CA GLU A 36 8.41 -12.05 -11.30
C GLU A 36 8.33 -12.60 -9.87
N ALA A 37 8.36 -11.71 -8.89
CA ALA A 37 8.13 -12.01 -7.49
C ALA A 37 7.42 -10.84 -6.81
N LEU A 38 6.48 -11.12 -5.92
CA LEU A 38 5.76 -10.11 -5.16
C LEU A 38 5.43 -10.67 -3.77
N THR A 39 6.29 -10.35 -2.79
CA THR A 39 6.04 -10.59 -1.37
C THR A 39 6.60 -9.43 -0.55
N LEU A 40 5.90 -9.07 0.52
CA LEU A 40 6.32 -8.08 1.50
C LEU A 40 7.27 -8.67 2.55
N GLY A 41 7.51 -9.99 2.50
CA GLY A 41 8.47 -10.68 3.35
C GLY A 41 7.85 -11.35 4.57
N SER A 42 8.72 -11.87 5.42
CA SER A 42 8.33 -12.66 6.60
C SER A 42 8.10 -11.81 7.85
N LEU A 43 8.53 -10.54 7.85
CA LEU A 43 8.44 -9.65 8.99
C LEU A 43 7.12 -8.85 8.96
N PRO A 44 6.20 -9.05 9.92
CA PRO A 44 4.95 -8.29 9.97
C PRO A 44 5.15 -6.85 10.47
N PRO A 45 4.20 -5.94 10.17
CA PRO A 45 4.16 -4.61 10.75
C PRO A 45 3.98 -4.66 12.28
N THR A 46 4.56 -3.67 12.96
CA THR A 46 4.47 -3.53 14.42
C THR A 46 3.58 -2.36 14.81
N PHE A 47 2.77 -2.57 15.85
CA PHE A 47 1.97 -1.52 16.48
C PHE A 47 2.76 -0.94 17.65
N GLN A 48 3.09 0.34 17.57
CA GLN A 48 3.83 1.04 18.62
C GLN A 48 2.92 1.59 19.72
N GLY A 49 1.64 1.75 19.40
CA GLY A 49 0.61 2.27 20.30
C GLY A 49 -0.65 2.61 19.53
N MET A 50 -1.66 3.10 20.25
CA MET A 50 -2.94 3.52 19.68
C MET A 50 -3.50 4.69 20.46
N LYS A 51 -3.96 5.72 19.77
CA LYS A 51 -4.81 6.75 20.35
C LYS A 51 -6.26 6.36 20.11
N VAL A 52 -7.11 6.59 21.10
CA VAL A 52 -8.55 6.32 21.00
C VAL A 52 -9.27 7.60 21.37
N TYR A 53 -10.21 8.00 20.52
CA TYR A 53 -11.06 9.15 20.74
C TYR A 53 -12.49 8.66 20.89
N MET A 54 -13.10 9.03 22.01
CA MET A 54 -14.52 8.86 22.22
C MET A 54 -15.20 10.18 21.87
N THR A 55 -16.19 10.12 20.99
CA THR A 55 -16.98 11.26 20.55
C THR A 55 -18.33 11.25 21.26
N GLU A 56 -19.02 12.38 21.28
CA GLU A 56 -20.44 12.42 21.70
C GLU A 56 -21.36 11.74 20.67
N GLU A 57 -20.88 11.59 19.43
CA GLU A 57 -21.51 10.80 18.38
C GLU A 57 -21.36 9.29 18.65
N LYS A 58 -22.28 8.47 18.11
CA LYS A 58 -22.20 6.99 18.15
C LYS A 58 -21.10 6.47 17.22
N GLU A 59 -19.86 6.90 17.44
CA GLU A 59 -18.67 6.44 16.71
C GLU A 59 -17.50 6.21 17.66
N LEU A 60 -16.59 5.34 17.23
CA LEU A 60 -15.31 5.10 17.90
C LEU A 60 -14.19 5.40 16.91
N ILE A 61 -13.31 6.34 17.25
CA ILE A 61 -12.15 6.67 16.42
C ILE A 61 -10.89 6.12 17.07
N MET A 62 -10.07 5.43 16.28
CA MET A 62 -8.79 4.87 16.70
C MET A 62 -7.69 5.27 15.71
N GLU A 63 -6.52 5.60 16.24
CA GLU A 63 -5.33 5.95 15.47
C GLU A 63 -4.14 5.08 15.94
N PRO A 64 -4.00 3.84 15.43
CA PRO A 64 -2.83 3.02 15.69
C PRO A 64 -1.57 3.63 15.05
N SER A 65 -0.46 3.62 15.77
CA SER A 65 0.85 3.96 15.21
C SER A 65 1.52 2.70 14.67
N ILE A 66 1.66 2.62 13.34
CA ILE A 66 2.23 1.48 12.65
C ILE A 66 3.65 1.84 12.21
N LYS A 67 4.61 1.01 12.61
CA LYS A 67 5.97 1.04 12.07
C LYS A 67 6.35 -0.32 11.54
N TRP A 68 6.89 -0.34 10.33
CA TRP A 68 7.18 -1.57 9.64
C TRP A 68 8.48 -1.46 8.85
N ALA A 69 9.46 -2.27 9.23
CA ALA A 69 10.67 -2.51 8.45
C ALA A 69 10.57 -3.92 7.88
N ALA A 70 10.22 -4.01 6.61
CA ALA A 70 9.93 -5.24 5.91
C ALA A 70 11.18 -5.77 5.18
N ASN A 71 11.19 -7.06 4.89
CA ASN A 71 12.18 -7.73 4.04
C ASN A 71 11.53 -8.19 2.73
N PRO A 72 11.08 -7.26 1.87
CA PRO A 72 10.31 -7.61 0.68
C PRO A 72 11.18 -8.34 -0.35
N ASN A 73 10.52 -9.14 -1.17
CA ASN A 73 11.07 -9.61 -2.44
C ASN A 73 10.08 -9.28 -3.55
N VAL A 74 10.17 -8.04 -4.04
CA VAL A 74 9.37 -7.56 -5.16
C VAL A 74 10.28 -7.38 -6.36
N ILE A 75 10.12 -8.23 -7.36
CA ILE A 75 10.91 -8.23 -8.59
C ILE A 75 10.00 -7.91 -9.75
N ILE A 76 10.32 -6.83 -10.47
CA ILE A 76 9.58 -6.33 -11.61
C ILE A 76 10.48 -6.40 -12.84
N ALA A 77 10.06 -7.14 -13.86
CA ALA A 77 10.71 -7.18 -15.15
C ALA A 77 10.03 -6.21 -16.12
N VAL A 78 10.82 -5.35 -16.75
CA VAL A 78 10.39 -4.44 -17.80
C VAL A 78 11.03 -4.89 -19.11
N LYS A 79 10.22 -5.14 -20.13
CA LYS A 79 10.65 -5.49 -21.48
C LYS A 79 10.44 -4.30 -22.39
N ALA A 80 11.47 -3.86 -23.11
CA ALA A 80 11.40 -2.78 -24.08
C ALA A 80 12.49 -2.95 -25.15
N PHE A 81 12.17 -2.72 -26.43
CA PHE A 81 13.13 -2.78 -27.55
C PHE A 81 13.90 -4.11 -27.65
N GLY A 82 13.26 -5.22 -27.24
CA GLY A 82 13.91 -6.54 -27.19
C GLY A 82 14.90 -6.75 -26.03
N LEU A 83 15.04 -5.77 -25.13
CA LEU A 83 15.81 -5.87 -23.89
C LEU A 83 14.90 -6.13 -22.69
N LYS A 84 15.40 -6.86 -21.70
CA LYS A 84 14.73 -7.11 -20.42
C LYS A 84 15.57 -6.51 -19.30
N ALA A 85 14.99 -5.56 -18.56
CA ALA A 85 15.56 -5.01 -17.34
C ALA A 85 14.77 -5.52 -16.13
N THR A 86 15.46 -5.91 -15.06
CA THR A 86 14.82 -6.37 -13.83
C THR A 86 15.15 -5.43 -12.69
N VAL A 87 14.11 -4.93 -12.01
CA VAL A 87 14.20 -4.08 -10.83
C VAL A 87 13.71 -4.88 -9.62
N GLN A 88 14.47 -4.86 -8.54
CA GLN A 88 14.08 -5.43 -7.26
C GLN A 88 13.89 -4.32 -6.23
N VAL A 89 12.75 -4.31 -5.55
CA VAL A 89 12.52 -3.48 -4.36
C VAL A 89 13.04 -4.23 -3.14
N VAL A 90 13.85 -3.55 -2.34
CA VAL A 90 14.45 -4.07 -1.10
C VAL A 90 14.25 -3.07 0.03
N ASP A 91 14.50 -3.50 1.27
CA ASP A 91 14.60 -2.60 2.43
C ASP A 91 13.40 -1.65 2.61
N LEU A 92 12.17 -2.17 2.49
CA LEU A 92 10.94 -1.38 2.61
C LEU A 92 10.71 -0.96 4.07
N GLN A 93 10.58 0.34 4.29
CA GLN A 93 10.20 0.94 5.56
C GLN A 93 8.92 1.76 5.39
N VAL A 94 7.96 1.52 6.27
CA VAL A 94 6.67 2.19 6.28
C VAL A 94 6.34 2.68 7.69
N PHE A 95 6.07 3.98 7.82
CA PHE A 95 5.49 4.56 9.03
C PHE A 95 4.18 5.26 8.68
N LEU A 96 3.10 4.86 9.34
CA LEU A 96 1.79 5.48 9.16
C LEU A 96 0.97 5.47 10.44
N ILE A 97 0.01 6.39 10.50
CA ILE A 97 -0.98 6.50 11.57
C ILE A 97 -2.35 6.58 10.89
N PRO A 98 -2.97 5.44 10.52
CA PRO A 98 -4.30 5.47 9.93
C PRO A 98 -5.34 5.81 10.99
N ARG A 99 -6.32 6.63 10.62
CA ARG A 99 -7.53 6.85 11.42
C ARG A 99 -8.58 5.84 11.00
N ILE A 100 -8.95 5.00 11.94
CA ILE A 100 -10.02 4.00 11.83
C ILE A 100 -11.22 4.53 12.59
N THR A 101 -12.37 4.67 11.94
CA THR A 101 -13.63 5.08 12.57
C THR A 101 -14.65 3.98 12.44
N LEU A 102 -15.18 3.51 13.56
CA LEU A 102 -16.28 2.55 13.61
C LEU A 102 -17.59 3.33 13.77
N LYS A 103 -18.44 3.33 12.74
CA LYS A 103 -19.73 4.03 12.82
C LYS A 103 -20.78 3.51 11.84
N PRO A 104 -22.08 3.69 12.17
CA PRO A 104 -22.58 3.95 13.51
C PRO A 104 -22.29 2.78 14.46
N LEU A 105 -22.10 3.07 15.74
CA LEU A 105 -22.14 2.08 16.81
C LEU A 105 -23.58 1.60 16.99
N VAL A 106 -23.76 0.28 17.03
CA VAL A 106 -25.05 -0.40 17.13
C VAL A 106 -25.05 -1.35 18.33
N PRO A 107 -26.21 -1.67 18.93
CA PRO A 107 -26.26 -2.58 20.09
C PRO A 107 -26.09 -4.06 19.71
N SER A 108 -26.16 -4.42 18.42
CA SER A 108 -25.96 -5.78 17.93
C SER A 108 -24.49 -6.06 17.65
N PHE A 109 -23.98 -7.23 18.07
CA PHE A 109 -22.61 -7.66 17.77
C PHE A 109 -22.33 -7.63 16.25
N PRO A 110 -21.18 -7.08 15.78
CA PRO A 110 -19.97 -6.70 16.52
C PRO A 110 -19.96 -5.28 17.09
N CYS A 111 -21.12 -4.66 17.25
CA CYS A 111 -21.37 -3.35 17.86
C CYS A 111 -21.10 -2.12 16.97
N PHE A 112 -20.87 -2.33 15.67
CA PHE A 112 -20.71 -1.27 14.68
C PHE A 112 -21.18 -1.74 13.29
N ALA A 113 -21.67 -0.82 12.47
CA ALA A 113 -22.15 -1.15 11.13
C ALA A 113 -21.09 -1.03 10.04
N ASN A 114 -20.22 0.00 10.09
CA ASN A 114 -19.16 0.21 9.10
C ASN A 114 -17.82 0.52 9.76
N ILE A 115 -16.75 0.22 9.02
CA ILE A 115 -15.37 0.64 9.30
C ILE A 115 -14.97 1.64 8.23
N TYR A 116 -14.52 2.82 8.64
CA TYR A 116 -13.91 3.81 7.76
C TYR A 116 -12.43 3.90 8.08
N VAL A 117 -11.57 3.79 7.06
CA VAL A 117 -10.11 3.93 7.21
C VAL A 117 -9.64 5.10 6.36
N SER A 118 -8.82 5.98 6.95
CA SER A 118 -8.22 7.12 6.27
C SER A 118 -6.83 7.40 6.79
N LEU A 119 -6.02 8.11 6.00
CA LEU A 119 -4.71 8.62 6.40
C LEU A 119 -4.84 10.12 6.64
N MET A 120 -4.55 10.56 7.86
CA MET A 120 -4.57 11.98 8.22
C MET A 120 -3.36 12.73 7.65
N GLU A 121 -2.25 12.02 7.46
CA GLU A 121 -0.99 12.55 6.95
C GLU A 121 -0.40 11.61 5.90
N LYS A 122 0.47 12.15 5.03
CA LYS A 122 1.15 11.35 4.00
C LYS A 122 2.02 10.31 4.71
N PRO A 123 1.85 9.01 4.44
CA PRO A 123 2.64 7.99 5.11
C PRO A 123 4.11 8.13 4.70
N HIS A 124 5.00 7.85 5.64
CA HIS A 124 6.41 7.72 5.31
C HIS A 124 6.63 6.35 4.68
N VAL A 125 7.07 6.34 3.44
CA VAL A 125 7.44 5.13 2.70
C VAL A 125 8.83 5.35 2.13
N ASP A 126 9.75 4.47 2.52
CA ASP A 126 11.11 4.41 2.01
C ASP A 126 11.44 2.99 1.57
N PHE A 127 12.21 2.83 0.52
CA PHE A 127 12.61 1.53 0.00
C PHE A 127 13.86 1.67 -0.85
N GLY A 128 14.70 0.65 -0.84
CA GLY A 128 15.80 0.52 -1.78
C GLY A 128 15.33 -0.03 -3.12
N LEU A 129 16.02 0.34 -4.20
CA LEU A 129 15.88 -0.29 -5.50
C LEU A 129 17.23 -0.86 -5.92
N LYS A 130 17.23 -2.12 -6.33
CA LYS A 130 18.36 -2.81 -6.95
C LYS A 130 18.02 -3.15 -8.38
N LEU A 131 18.87 -2.80 -9.32
CA LEU A 131 18.79 -3.37 -10.67
C LEU A 131 19.51 -4.71 -10.67
N VAL A 132 18.85 -5.73 -11.19
CA VAL A 132 19.42 -7.06 -11.36
C VAL A 132 19.88 -7.16 -12.81
N GLY A 133 21.20 -7.12 -13.02
CA GLY A 133 21.82 -7.30 -14.35
C GLY A 133 22.28 -6.03 -15.08
N ALA A 134 22.17 -4.84 -14.49
CA ALA A 134 22.76 -3.59 -14.99
C ALA A 134 23.03 -2.62 -13.84
N ASP A 135 24.03 -1.73 -13.97
CA ASP A 135 24.44 -0.81 -12.91
C ASP A 135 23.45 0.37 -12.75
N LEU A 136 23.02 0.66 -11.52
CA LEU A 136 21.99 1.68 -11.18
C LEU A 136 22.37 3.09 -11.65
N MET A 137 23.66 3.34 -11.81
CA MET A 137 24.23 4.59 -12.32
C MET A 137 23.87 4.87 -13.80
N SER A 138 23.36 3.88 -14.55
CA SER A 138 23.08 4.02 -15.99
C SER A 138 21.70 4.60 -16.33
N LEU A 139 20.77 4.69 -15.37
CA LEU A 139 19.41 5.23 -15.57
C LEU A 139 19.09 6.36 -14.59
N PRO A 140 19.73 7.54 -14.75
CA PRO A 140 19.46 8.70 -13.91
C PRO A 140 17.97 9.09 -13.98
N GLY A 141 17.33 9.18 -12.80
CA GLY A 141 15.93 9.62 -12.67
C GLY A 141 14.89 8.52 -12.43
N LEU A 142 15.17 7.25 -12.80
CA LEU A 142 14.20 6.16 -12.62
C LEU A 142 13.86 5.90 -11.14
N TYR A 143 14.89 5.90 -10.28
CA TYR A 143 14.73 5.75 -8.84
C TYR A 143 13.77 6.80 -8.27
N ARG A 144 14.03 8.07 -8.59
CA ARG A 144 13.24 9.21 -8.12
C ARG A 144 11.81 9.16 -8.66
N PHE A 145 11.63 8.83 -9.94
CA PHE A 145 10.31 8.70 -10.57
C PHE A 145 9.46 7.61 -9.92
N VAL A 146 10.03 6.43 -9.66
CA VAL A 146 9.32 5.32 -9.00
C VAL A 146 8.95 5.70 -7.57
N GLN A 147 9.88 6.33 -6.83
CA GLN A 147 9.63 6.76 -5.46
C GLN A 147 8.56 7.85 -5.37
N GLU A 148 8.58 8.84 -6.26
CA GLU A 148 7.54 9.89 -6.33
C GLU A 148 6.18 9.29 -6.72
N THR A 149 6.14 8.44 -7.74
CA THR A 149 4.89 7.80 -8.20
C THR A 149 4.25 6.96 -7.11
N ILE A 150 5.01 6.13 -6.38
CA ILE A 150 4.46 5.31 -5.29
C ILE A 150 3.95 6.22 -4.16
N LYS A 151 4.73 7.23 -3.76
CA LYS A 151 4.34 8.18 -2.72
C LYS A 151 3.07 8.93 -3.09
N ASP A 152 2.92 9.33 -4.35
CA ASP A 152 1.76 10.09 -4.81
C ASP A 152 0.54 9.20 -5.00
N GLN A 153 0.69 7.96 -5.47
CA GLN A 153 -0.42 7.02 -5.53
C GLN A 153 -0.94 6.63 -4.14
N VAL A 154 -0.05 6.30 -3.20
CA VAL A 154 -0.46 5.98 -1.82
C VAL A 154 -1.14 7.18 -1.15
N ALA A 155 -0.61 8.38 -1.35
CA ALA A 155 -1.22 9.62 -0.88
C ALA A 155 -2.61 9.83 -1.51
N ASN A 156 -2.72 9.70 -2.83
CA ASN A 156 -3.95 9.96 -3.56
C ASN A 156 -5.08 8.98 -3.24
N MET A 157 -4.79 7.77 -2.77
CA MET A 157 -5.84 6.77 -2.52
C MET A 157 -6.57 6.99 -1.19
N TYR A 158 -5.87 7.37 -0.12
CA TYR A 158 -6.44 7.32 1.23
C TYR A 158 -6.14 8.54 2.11
N LEU A 159 -5.49 9.58 1.59
CA LEU A 159 -5.41 10.84 2.31
C LEU A 159 -6.80 11.43 2.49
N TRP A 160 -7.08 11.87 3.71
CA TRP A 160 -8.30 12.60 4.03
C TRP A 160 -8.51 13.75 3.02
N PRO A 161 -9.74 13.95 2.50
CA PRO A 161 -11.02 13.38 2.94
C PRO A 161 -11.38 12.01 2.37
N LYS A 162 -10.51 11.35 1.59
CA LYS A 162 -10.80 10.02 1.04
C LYS A 162 -10.77 8.96 2.14
N THR A 163 -11.76 8.07 2.12
CA THR A 163 -11.91 7.00 3.11
C THR A 163 -12.15 5.67 2.40
N LEU A 164 -11.56 4.60 2.93
CA LEU A 164 -11.95 3.24 2.61
C LEU A 164 -13.09 2.84 3.55
N GLU A 165 -14.28 2.63 2.99
CA GLU A 165 -15.44 2.14 3.72
C GLU A 165 -15.56 0.61 3.56
N VAL A 166 -15.70 -0.07 4.69
CA VAL A 166 -16.01 -1.49 4.76
C VAL A 166 -17.28 -1.67 5.54
N GLN A 167 -18.35 -2.06 4.85
CA GLN A 167 -19.63 -2.40 5.47
C GLN A 167 -19.54 -3.77 6.16
N ILE A 168 -20.00 -3.83 7.40
CA ILE A 168 -19.96 -5.04 8.25
C ILE A 168 -21.37 -5.55 8.53
N ILE A 169 -22.29 -4.65 8.88
CA ILE A 169 -23.72 -4.94 9.01
C ILE A 169 -24.47 -4.05 8.02
N ASP A 170 -25.52 -4.58 7.41
CA ASP A 170 -26.52 -3.77 6.74
C ASP A 170 -27.35 -3.01 7.79
N PRO A 171 -27.18 -1.69 7.95
CA PRO A 171 -27.88 -0.94 8.99
C PRO A 171 -29.40 -0.82 8.74
N THR A 172 -29.90 -1.32 7.60
CA THR A 172 -31.32 -1.30 7.24
C THR A 172 -32.09 -2.57 7.62
N LYS A 173 -31.41 -3.58 8.17
CA LYS A 173 -31.98 -4.83 8.68
C LYS A 173 -31.71 -5.01 10.17
#